data_AF-A0A850BGP7-F1
#
_entry.id   AF-A0A850BGP7-F1
#
_cell.length_a   1.000
_cell.length_b   1.000
_cell.length_c   1.000
_cell.angle_alpha   90.00
_cell.angle_beta   90.00
_cell.angle_gamma   90.00
#
_symmetry.space_group_name_H-M   'P 1'
#
loop_
_entity.id
_entity.type
_entity.pdbx_description
1 polymer ?
#
loop_
_entity_poly.entity_id
_entity_poly.type
_entity_poly.pdbx_seq_one_letter_code
_entity_poly.pdbx_strand_id
1 'polypeptide(L)'
;MAALPKARGALRRMAGAVLELPTVRMFREDRLLGLATLVLSVFVLLPMFTTPILPLVDLGSHVGATGLLDEVALGRGIAPSYFEISTRVVPYWTVYAAMSLAEHVAGPFVAAKLIVGAALILLPLSAMRLLVAFGRSPRVGLLVFILSWDTNLYWGWITFQYGMILAIFTLAKMFEAKTFREGLWVLPLTVLVALTHVFAVALLGIAGGLFCLIKRPFWRTLGIHATALSGCLVALIPWAYKRLEGAAPAAARVRFDWHTPGHKIQHLYTYTVHNVPNGVEESGYAFAMLWIAPALLCLFRARSLPREERFGPLMVVIAAAGLYFALPFAIAGPIEHWWTYPRFGTYILIALLCLPAPRIEGRRVLALLPGLVAAVALHLAIARQFREYGKYVRPYLQIVDALPRGVTFFPLDLDDRRFKGALNPVLGQLHGYAAAAKASYDPHLFDQQDMPLLFKKPLKLPVINWFRPTTFTMEAHGRHYDYVIVHPIDRDPFPAKWMDAAELVRESGAWRLYKVKK
;
A
#
# COMPACT_ATOMS: atom_id res chain seq x y z
N MET A 1 11.60 -36.92 28.61
CA MET A 1 11.91 -37.11 27.16
C MET A 1 10.70 -37.42 26.26
N ALA A 2 9.45 -37.48 26.75
CA ALA A 2 8.27 -37.86 25.93
C ALA A 2 7.58 -36.72 25.12
N ALA A 3 8.02 -35.46 25.24
CA ALA A 3 7.39 -34.30 24.56
C ALA A 3 7.85 -34.10 23.10
N LEU A 4 9.07 -34.53 22.77
CA LEU A 4 9.68 -34.34 21.44
C LEU A 4 8.96 -35.06 20.29
N PRO A 5 8.45 -36.30 20.44
CA PRO A 5 7.75 -37.00 19.36
C PRO A 5 6.41 -36.33 18.98
N LYS A 6 5.66 -35.82 19.97
CA LYS A 6 4.37 -35.15 19.73
C LYS A 6 4.55 -33.84 18.96
N ALA A 7 5.57 -33.05 19.30
CA ALA A 7 5.91 -31.82 18.59
C ALA A 7 6.30 -32.08 17.11
N ARG A 8 7.12 -33.11 16.86
CA ARG A 8 7.48 -33.52 15.49
C ARG A 8 6.27 -33.96 14.65
N GLY A 9 5.33 -34.69 15.25
CA GLY A 9 4.08 -35.10 14.59
C GLY A 9 3.14 -33.93 14.28
N ALA A 10 3.06 -32.92 15.15
CA ALA A 10 2.30 -31.70 14.91
C ALA A 10 2.93 -30.86 13.79
N LEU A 11 4.25 -30.66 13.82
CA LEU A 11 4.99 -29.94 12.79
C LEU A 11 4.87 -30.60 11.42
N ARG A 12 4.95 -31.94 11.33
CA ARG A 12 4.74 -32.68 10.08
C ARG A 12 3.32 -32.50 9.53
N ARG A 13 2.30 -32.50 10.40
CA ARG A 13 0.90 -32.26 10.01
C ARG A 13 0.68 -30.83 9.52
N MET A 14 1.26 -29.84 10.20
CA MET A 14 1.21 -28.45 9.77
C MET A 14 1.93 -28.25 8.42
N ALA A 15 3.13 -28.81 8.27
CA ALA A 15 3.88 -28.75 7.01
C ALA A 15 3.10 -29.41 5.87
N GLY A 16 2.51 -30.59 6.11
CA GLY A 16 1.63 -31.25 5.14
C GLY A 16 0.44 -30.36 4.76
N ALA A 17 -0.24 -29.74 5.73
CA ALA A 17 -1.37 -28.85 5.46
C ALA A 17 -0.96 -27.61 4.64
N VAL A 18 0.23 -27.04 4.90
CA VAL A 18 0.78 -25.91 4.13
C VAL A 18 1.12 -26.34 2.71
N LEU A 19 1.73 -27.50 2.52
CA LEU A 19 2.09 -28.03 1.20
C LEU A 19 0.87 -28.35 0.33
N GLU A 20 -0.27 -28.66 0.95
CA GLU A 20 -1.54 -28.90 0.26
C GLU A 20 -2.36 -27.63 0.01
N LEU A 21 -1.85 -26.45 0.41
CA LEU A 21 -2.48 -25.19 0.02
C LEU A 21 -2.43 -25.03 -1.51
N PRO A 22 -3.54 -24.66 -2.18
CA PRO A 22 -3.56 -24.49 -3.63
C PRO A 22 -2.46 -23.56 -4.17
N THR A 23 -2.10 -22.52 -3.41
CA THR A 23 -1.02 -21.60 -3.76
C THR A 23 0.36 -22.27 -3.76
N VAL A 24 0.62 -23.23 -2.88
CA VAL A 24 1.90 -23.94 -2.83
C VAL A 24 1.92 -25.04 -3.88
N ARG A 25 0.79 -25.76 -3.99
CA ARG A 25 0.59 -26.84 -4.95
C ARG A 25 0.82 -26.39 -6.40
N MET A 26 0.37 -25.19 -6.79
CA MET A 26 0.56 -24.68 -8.15
C MET A 26 2.04 -24.55 -8.55
N PHE A 27 2.93 -24.20 -7.61
CA PHE A 27 4.37 -24.14 -7.87
C PHE A 27 5.05 -25.51 -7.82
N ARG A 28 4.55 -26.42 -6.97
CA ARG A 28 5.03 -27.80 -6.90
C ARG A 28 4.77 -28.55 -8.22
N GLU A 29 3.59 -28.35 -8.79
CA GLU A 29 3.16 -28.99 -10.04
C GLU A 29 3.74 -28.33 -11.30
N ASP A 30 4.11 -27.04 -11.21
CA ASP A 30 4.62 -26.25 -12.33
C ASP A 30 5.94 -25.55 -11.99
N ARG A 31 7.06 -26.27 -12.18
CA ARG A 31 8.40 -25.75 -11.88
C ARG A 31 8.76 -24.51 -12.72
N LEU A 32 8.28 -24.44 -13.97
CA LEU A 32 8.56 -23.30 -14.84
C LEU A 32 7.87 -22.04 -14.32
N LEU A 33 6.62 -22.17 -13.85
CA LEU A 33 5.92 -21.09 -13.15
C LEU A 33 6.71 -20.64 -11.92
N GLY A 34 7.17 -21.58 -11.09
CA GLY A 34 7.98 -21.26 -9.90
C GLY A 34 9.25 -20.49 -10.24
N LEU A 35 10.00 -20.93 -11.25
CA LEU A 35 11.21 -20.25 -11.71
C LEU A 35 10.91 -18.87 -12.29
N ALA A 36 9.89 -18.75 -13.14
CA ALA A 36 9.51 -17.46 -13.72
C ALA A 36 9.06 -16.46 -12.64
N THR A 37 8.26 -16.91 -11.67
CA THR A 37 7.88 -16.10 -10.52
C THR A 37 9.09 -15.66 -9.73
N LEU A 38 10.05 -16.55 -9.45
CA LEU A 38 11.28 -16.21 -8.73
C LEU A 38 12.10 -15.15 -9.48
N VAL A 39 12.29 -15.32 -10.79
CA VAL A 39 13.03 -14.36 -11.61
C VAL A 39 12.35 -12.99 -11.62
N LEU A 40 11.03 -12.95 -11.84
CA LEU A 40 10.27 -11.69 -11.79
C LEU A 40 10.28 -11.07 -10.38
N SER A 41 10.25 -11.89 -9.33
CA SER A 41 10.42 -11.43 -7.94
C SER A 41 11.78 -10.77 -7.72
N VAL A 42 12.86 -11.28 -8.29
CA VAL A 42 14.17 -10.61 -8.22
C VAL A 42 14.12 -9.24 -8.91
N PHE A 43 13.56 -9.17 -10.11
CA PHE A 43 13.49 -7.90 -10.86
C PHE A 43 12.56 -6.87 -10.20
N VAL A 44 11.40 -7.26 -9.70
CA VAL A 44 10.47 -6.33 -9.05
C VAL A 44 11.02 -5.78 -7.74
N LEU A 45 11.83 -6.57 -7.01
CA LEU A 45 12.45 -6.12 -5.76
C LEU A 45 13.71 -5.28 -6.00
N LEU A 46 14.35 -5.40 -7.16
CA LEU A 46 15.60 -4.72 -7.49
C LEU A 46 15.60 -3.21 -7.17
N PRO A 47 14.56 -2.41 -7.51
CA PRO A 47 14.56 -0.98 -7.20
C PRO A 47 14.81 -0.65 -5.73
N MET A 48 14.30 -1.47 -4.81
CA MET A 48 14.39 -1.22 -3.36
C MET A 48 15.83 -1.31 -2.83
N PHE A 49 16.69 -2.04 -3.52
CA PHE A 49 18.09 -2.20 -3.14
C PHE A 49 18.98 -1.10 -3.73
N THR A 50 18.47 -0.30 -4.67
CA THR A 50 19.23 0.78 -5.31
C THR A 50 19.16 2.12 -4.59
N THR A 51 18.30 2.25 -3.58
CA THR A 51 18.11 3.46 -2.79
C THR A 51 18.13 3.17 -1.29
N PRO A 52 18.67 4.04 -0.43
CA PRO A 52 18.51 3.89 1.01
C PRO A 52 17.06 4.10 1.48
N ILE A 53 16.34 5.05 0.86
CA ILE A 53 14.96 5.42 1.22
C ILE A 53 14.07 5.22 -0.01
N LEU A 54 12.89 4.62 0.17
CA LEU A 54 11.97 4.39 -0.93
C LEU A 54 11.22 5.69 -1.29
N PRO A 55 11.21 6.12 -2.58
CA PRO A 55 10.55 7.34 -3.03
C PRO A 55 9.04 7.16 -3.17
N LEU A 56 8.34 6.86 -2.08
CA LEU A 56 6.88 6.73 -2.05
C LEU A 56 6.29 7.85 -1.20
N VAL A 57 5.28 8.54 -1.73
CA VAL A 57 4.81 9.84 -1.18
C VAL A 57 4.44 9.75 0.29
N ASP A 58 3.57 8.81 0.67
CA ASP A 58 3.04 8.72 2.04
C ASP A 58 3.83 7.74 2.94
N LEU A 59 4.79 6.99 2.38
CA LEU A 59 5.47 5.93 3.12
C LEU A 59 6.27 6.46 4.32
N GLY A 60 6.93 7.61 4.17
CA GLY A 60 7.72 8.17 5.28
C GLY A 60 6.85 8.48 6.50
N SER A 61 5.63 8.99 6.31
CA SER A 61 4.66 9.20 7.39
C SER A 61 4.21 7.90 8.05
N HIS A 62 4.00 6.84 7.25
CA HIS A 62 3.69 5.52 7.79
C HIS A 62 4.84 4.98 8.67
N VAL A 63 6.08 5.05 8.17
CA VAL A 63 7.29 4.64 8.91
C VAL A 63 7.46 5.45 10.20
N GLY A 64 7.29 6.77 10.14
CA GLY A 64 7.34 7.64 11.31
C GLY A 64 6.32 7.25 12.37
N ALA A 65 5.07 7.01 11.96
CA ALA A 65 4.01 6.62 12.88
C ALA A 65 4.22 5.22 13.48
N THR A 66 4.72 4.25 12.71
CA THR A 66 4.96 2.89 13.22
C THR A 66 6.19 2.81 14.11
N GLY A 67 7.25 3.56 13.81
CA GLY A 67 8.42 3.64 14.69
C GLY A 67 8.13 4.28 16.04
N LEU A 68 7.25 5.29 16.07
CA LEU A 68 6.81 5.91 17.32
C LEU A 68 5.73 5.09 18.06
N LEU A 69 5.04 4.17 17.38
CA LEU A 69 4.02 3.32 18.00
C LEU A 69 4.62 2.46 19.12
N ASP A 70 5.78 1.84 18.86
CA ASP A 70 6.52 1.07 19.86
C ASP A 70 6.99 1.94 21.04
N GLU A 71 7.47 3.15 20.78
CA GLU A 71 7.93 4.08 21.82
C GLU A 71 6.78 4.49 22.74
N VAL A 72 5.59 4.76 22.18
CA VAL A 72 4.39 5.05 22.97
C VAL A 72 3.91 3.83 23.74
N ALA A 73 3.87 2.65 23.10
CA ALA A 73 3.42 1.40 23.72
C ALA A 73 4.28 1.02 24.93
N LEU A 74 5.59 1.28 24.84
CA LEU A 74 6.58 0.94 25.86
C LEU A 74 6.87 2.10 26.83
N GLY A 75 6.26 3.27 26.65
CA GLY A 75 6.48 4.43 27.52
C GLY A 75 7.91 4.98 27.43
N ARG A 76 8.57 4.91 26.27
CA ARG A 76 9.97 5.29 26.07
C ARG A 76 10.13 6.62 25.34
N GLY A 77 11.19 7.35 25.68
CA GLY A 77 11.54 8.61 25.02
C GLY A 77 10.47 9.68 25.18
N ILE A 78 10.39 10.61 24.21
CA ILE A 78 9.44 11.73 24.26
C ILE A 78 8.09 11.39 23.63
N ALA A 79 8.00 10.30 22.85
CA ALA A 79 6.80 9.98 22.09
C ALA A 79 5.54 9.85 22.98
N PRO A 80 5.56 9.18 24.16
CA PRO A 80 4.42 9.11 25.06
C PRO A 80 3.92 10.46 25.56
N SER A 81 4.75 11.51 25.55
CA SER A 81 4.33 12.86 25.94
C SER A 81 3.45 13.50 24.87
N TYR A 82 3.65 13.17 23.59
CA TYR A 82 2.98 13.85 22.47
C TYR A 82 1.95 12.99 21.74
N PHE A 83 2.05 11.68 21.88
CA PHE A 83 1.22 10.72 21.15
C PHE A 83 0.51 9.75 22.07
N GLU A 84 -0.56 9.18 21.57
CA GLU A 84 -1.30 8.10 22.20
C GLU A 84 -1.65 7.01 21.17
N ILE A 85 -1.82 5.79 21.65
CA ILE A 85 -2.28 4.68 20.83
C ILE A 85 -3.80 4.68 20.82
N SER A 86 -4.38 4.65 19.63
CA SER A 86 -5.81 4.46 19.46
C SER A 86 -6.21 3.10 20.04
N THR A 87 -6.96 3.06 21.14
CA THR A 87 -7.47 1.79 21.69
C THR A 87 -8.57 1.15 20.84
N ARG A 88 -8.92 1.77 19.71
CA ARG A 88 -10.03 1.38 18.87
C ARG A 88 -9.58 0.45 17.74
N VAL A 89 -10.52 -0.40 17.34
CA VAL A 89 -10.40 -1.28 16.18
C VAL A 89 -10.66 -0.47 14.91
N VAL A 90 -9.63 0.24 14.44
CA VAL A 90 -9.66 1.05 13.21
C VAL A 90 -9.02 0.31 12.02
N PRO A 91 -9.28 0.73 10.77
CA PRO A 91 -8.45 0.32 9.63
C PRO A 91 -6.95 0.64 9.88
N TYR A 92 -6.03 0.21 9.02
CA TYR A 92 -4.57 0.39 9.14
C TYR A 92 -3.83 -0.49 10.15
N TRP A 93 -4.49 -0.99 11.21
CA TRP A 93 -3.86 -1.79 12.27
C TRP A 93 -3.01 -2.95 11.77
N THR A 94 -3.48 -3.68 10.76
CA THR A 94 -2.77 -4.88 10.27
C THR A 94 -1.37 -4.55 9.74
N VAL A 95 -1.24 -3.51 8.92
CA VAL A 95 0.05 -3.11 8.36
C VAL A 95 0.90 -2.38 9.39
N TYR A 96 0.27 -1.55 10.23
CA TYR A 96 1.00 -0.80 11.27
C TYR A 96 1.62 -1.75 12.29
N ALA A 97 0.88 -2.76 12.76
CA ALA A 97 1.44 -3.76 13.67
C ALA A 97 2.59 -4.56 13.02
N ALA A 98 2.43 -4.96 11.75
CA ALA A 98 3.47 -5.68 11.02
C ALA A 98 4.73 -4.82 10.79
N MET A 99 4.55 -3.55 10.43
CA MET A 99 5.66 -2.60 10.22
C MET A 99 6.34 -2.27 11.55
N SER A 100 5.60 -1.97 12.62
CA SER A 100 6.13 -1.74 13.98
C SER A 100 7.01 -2.90 14.43
N LEU A 101 6.52 -4.14 14.27
CA LEU A 101 7.30 -5.34 14.59
C LEU A 101 8.58 -5.44 13.74
N ALA A 102 8.49 -5.15 12.44
CA ALA A 102 9.66 -5.17 11.57
C ALA A 102 10.67 -4.06 11.93
N GLU A 103 10.18 -2.89 12.35
CA GLU A 103 11.01 -1.78 12.82
C GLU A 103 11.74 -2.14 14.11
N HIS A 104 11.05 -2.78 15.04
CA HIS A 104 11.63 -3.28 16.29
C HIS A 104 12.85 -4.18 16.04
N VAL A 105 12.78 -5.03 15.00
CA VAL A 105 13.80 -6.04 14.70
C VAL A 105 14.92 -5.50 13.81
N ALA A 106 14.59 -4.69 12.81
CA ALA A 106 15.52 -4.34 11.72
C ALA A 106 15.73 -2.83 11.52
N GLY A 107 15.01 -1.99 12.27
CA GLY A 107 14.99 -0.54 12.12
C GLY A 107 14.10 -0.04 10.97
N PRO A 108 13.79 1.27 10.96
CA PRO A 108 12.79 1.88 10.07
C PRO A 108 13.07 1.69 8.59
N PHE A 109 14.32 1.88 8.16
CA PHE A 109 14.70 1.78 6.75
C PHE A 109 14.53 0.37 6.20
N VAL A 110 14.89 -0.66 6.97
CA VAL A 110 14.76 -2.05 6.54
C VAL A 110 13.30 -2.49 6.63
N ALA A 111 12.58 -2.11 7.68
CA ALA A 111 11.16 -2.40 7.83
C ALA A 111 10.32 -1.87 6.67
N ALA A 112 10.54 -0.62 6.27
CA ALA A 112 9.90 -0.02 5.11
C ALA A 112 10.09 -0.86 3.85
N LYS A 113 11.32 -1.33 3.61
CA LYS A 113 11.65 -2.24 2.51
C LYS A 113 10.98 -3.60 2.68
N LEU A 114 11.01 -4.21 3.85
CA LEU A 114 10.37 -5.52 4.07
C LEU A 114 8.87 -5.47 3.77
N ILE A 115 8.17 -4.43 4.24
CA ILE A 115 6.74 -4.27 4.01
C ILE A 115 6.44 -3.99 2.53
N VAL A 116 7.16 -3.07 1.88
CA VAL A 116 6.96 -2.81 0.45
C VAL A 116 7.31 -4.05 -0.38
N GLY A 117 8.42 -4.72 -0.10
CA GLY A 117 8.85 -5.93 -0.80
C GLY A 117 7.85 -7.07 -0.70
N ALA A 118 7.27 -7.28 0.48
CA ALA A 118 6.21 -8.26 0.65
C ALA A 118 4.96 -7.89 -0.17
N ALA A 119 4.55 -6.61 -0.22
CA ALA A 119 3.43 -6.20 -1.09
C ALA A 119 3.69 -6.48 -2.58
N LEU A 120 4.90 -6.18 -3.07
CA LEU A 120 5.30 -6.39 -4.47
C LEU A 120 5.20 -7.85 -4.93
N ILE A 121 5.46 -8.80 -4.03
CA ILE A 121 5.39 -10.24 -4.29
C ILE A 121 3.98 -10.76 -4.05
N LEU A 122 3.32 -10.35 -2.96
CA LEU A 122 2.03 -10.89 -2.58
C LEU A 122 0.91 -10.48 -3.55
N LEU A 123 1.03 -9.33 -4.23
CA LEU A 123 0.07 -8.92 -5.26
C LEU A 123 -0.04 -9.96 -6.41
N PRO A 124 1.00 -10.27 -7.19
CA PRO A 124 0.90 -11.29 -8.22
C PRO A 124 0.53 -12.67 -7.66
N LEU A 125 1.01 -13.05 -6.48
CA LEU A 125 0.64 -14.33 -5.86
C LEU A 125 -0.86 -14.43 -5.52
N SER A 126 -1.45 -13.35 -5.01
CA SER A 126 -2.90 -13.31 -4.73
C SER A 126 -3.72 -13.39 -6.02
N ALA A 127 -3.29 -12.73 -7.09
CA ALA A 127 -3.93 -12.84 -8.40
C ALA A 127 -3.80 -14.25 -9.00
N MET A 128 -2.62 -14.88 -8.91
CA MET A 128 -2.43 -16.29 -9.28
C MET A 128 -3.37 -17.20 -8.49
N ARG A 129 -3.50 -16.95 -7.19
CA ARG A 129 -4.41 -17.72 -6.34
C ARG A 129 -5.87 -17.57 -6.75
N LEU A 130 -6.28 -16.37 -7.17
CA LEU A 130 -7.62 -16.10 -7.68
C LEU A 130 -7.84 -16.78 -9.05
N LEU A 131 -6.85 -16.75 -9.95
CA LEU A 131 -6.88 -17.50 -11.21
C LEU A 131 -7.10 -19.00 -10.97
N VAL A 132 -6.40 -19.60 -9.99
CA VAL A 132 -6.60 -21.00 -9.61
C VAL A 132 -8.02 -21.27 -9.12
N ALA A 133 -8.58 -20.38 -8.28
CA ALA A 133 -9.97 -20.52 -7.81
C ALA A 133 -10.98 -20.52 -8.98
N PHE A 134 -10.68 -19.77 -10.04
CA PHE A 134 -11.50 -19.72 -11.25
C PHE A 134 -11.17 -20.78 -12.31
N GLY A 135 -10.40 -21.82 -11.96
CA GLY A 135 -10.04 -22.91 -12.89
C GLY A 135 -9.07 -22.50 -14.01
N ARG A 136 -8.41 -21.34 -13.89
CA ARG A 136 -7.53 -20.77 -14.92
C ARG A 136 -6.07 -21.08 -14.67
N SER A 137 -5.25 -20.89 -15.71
CA SER A 137 -3.80 -21.08 -15.59
C SER A 137 -3.20 -19.97 -14.71
N PRO A 138 -2.52 -20.29 -13.60
CA PRO A 138 -1.85 -19.30 -12.77
C PRO A 138 -0.71 -18.58 -13.51
N ARG A 139 -0.23 -19.12 -14.65
CA ARG A 139 0.79 -18.48 -15.49
C ARG A 139 0.39 -17.10 -16.01
N VAL A 140 -0.91 -16.84 -16.21
CA VAL A 140 -1.39 -15.50 -16.60
C VAL A 140 -1.10 -14.48 -15.48
N GLY A 141 -1.06 -14.91 -14.23
CA GLY A 141 -0.71 -14.07 -13.09
C GLY A 141 0.74 -13.57 -13.11
N LEU A 142 1.63 -14.14 -13.94
CA LEU A 142 2.97 -13.59 -14.15
C LEU A 142 2.92 -12.16 -14.76
N LEU A 143 1.87 -11.85 -15.53
CA LEU A 143 1.67 -10.51 -16.08
C LEU A 143 1.31 -9.46 -15.02
N VAL A 144 0.86 -9.88 -13.83
CA VAL A 144 0.54 -8.97 -12.72
C VAL A 144 1.79 -8.31 -12.14
N PHE A 145 2.98 -8.87 -12.38
CA PHE A 145 4.24 -8.21 -11.98
C PHE A 145 4.40 -6.81 -12.60
N ILE A 146 3.85 -6.58 -13.79
CA ILE A 146 3.80 -5.23 -14.41
C ILE A 146 3.17 -4.20 -13.46
N LEU A 147 2.17 -4.62 -12.69
CA LEU A 147 1.36 -3.79 -11.81
C LEU A 147 1.88 -3.76 -10.36
N SER A 148 3.02 -4.37 -10.06
CA SER A 148 3.53 -4.37 -8.68
C SER A 148 3.95 -2.98 -8.22
N TRP A 149 4.57 -2.18 -9.10
CA TRP A 149 4.92 -0.78 -8.85
C TRP A 149 3.88 0.18 -9.42
N ASP A 150 2.61 -0.08 -9.12
CA ASP A 150 1.52 0.75 -9.59
C ASP A 150 1.49 2.13 -8.91
N THR A 151 0.61 2.99 -9.41
CA THR A 151 0.47 4.35 -8.89
C THR A 151 0.05 4.36 -7.41
N ASN A 152 -0.75 3.39 -6.95
CA ASN A 152 -1.12 3.29 -5.54
C ASN A 152 0.09 3.11 -4.63
N LEU A 153 1.02 2.23 -5.03
CA LEU A 153 2.25 2.01 -4.28
C LEU A 153 3.17 3.22 -4.35
N TYR A 154 3.29 3.91 -5.49
CA TYR A 154 4.07 5.15 -5.61
C TYR A 154 3.56 6.28 -4.73
N TRP A 155 2.25 6.37 -4.52
CA TRP A 155 1.68 7.30 -3.53
C TRP A 155 1.91 6.84 -2.08
N GLY A 156 2.42 5.64 -1.85
CA GLY A 156 2.71 5.14 -0.51
C GLY A 156 1.49 4.62 0.23
N TRP A 157 0.36 4.35 -0.45
CA TRP A 157 -0.84 3.77 0.17
C TRP A 157 -0.69 2.28 0.45
N ILE A 158 0.30 1.96 1.29
CA ILE A 158 0.72 0.61 1.57
C ILE A 158 -0.39 -0.18 2.27
N THR A 159 -1.18 0.48 3.15
CA THR A 159 -2.32 -0.15 3.81
C THR A 159 -3.42 -0.50 2.82
N PHE A 160 -3.73 0.38 1.86
CA PHE A 160 -4.64 0.06 0.77
C PHE A 160 -4.13 -1.12 -0.06
N GLN A 161 -2.87 -1.10 -0.45
CA GLN A 161 -2.27 -2.17 -1.27
C GLN A 161 -2.37 -3.54 -0.59
N TYR A 162 -2.00 -3.63 0.69
CA TYR A 162 -2.19 -4.85 1.48
C TYR A 162 -3.65 -5.25 1.62
N GLY A 163 -4.54 -4.28 1.82
CA GLY A 163 -5.97 -4.53 1.89
C GLY A 163 -6.47 -5.22 0.64
N MET A 164 -6.04 -4.74 -0.53
CA MET A 164 -6.43 -5.33 -1.81
C MET A 164 -5.80 -6.69 -2.07
N ILE A 165 -4.54 -6.91 -1.71
CA ILE A 165 -3.88 -8.23 -1.72
C ILE A 165 -4.70 -9.24 -0.91
N LEU A 166 -5.06 -8.86 0.33
CA LEU A 166 -5.88 -9.68 1.21
C LEU A 166 -7.28 -9.88 0.63
N ALA A 167 -7.90 -8.86 0.05
CA ALA A 167 -9.22 -8.95 -0.57
C ALA A 167 -9.23 -9.91 -1.76
N ILE A 168 -8.24 -9.85 -2.66
CA ILE A 168 -8.11 -10.76 -3.82
C ILE A 168 -7.94 -12.21 -3.34
N PHE A 169 -7.07 -12.44 -2.35
CA PHE A 169 -6.90 -13.77 -1.76
C PHE A 169 -8.18 -14.27 -1.09
N THR A 170 -8.89 -13.39 -0.38
CA THR A 170 -10.15 -13.70 0.30
C THR A 170 -11.27 -13.99 -0.68
N LEU A 171 -11.35 -13.25 -1.81
CA LEU A 171 -12.27 -13.52 -2.90
C LEU A 171 -12.06 -14.92 -3.48
N ALA A 172 -10.82 -15.37 -3.62
CA ALA A 172 -10.51 -16.72 -4.06
C ALA A 172 -11.09 -17.77 -3.09
N LYS A 173 -10.98 -17.54 -1.77
CA LYS A 173 -11.54 -18.42 -0.74
C LYS A 173 -13.07 -18.38 -0.67
N MET A 174 -13.68 -17.20 -0.79
CA MET A 174 -15.13 -17.06 -0.88
C MET A 174 -15.68 -17.76 -2.12
N PHE A 175 -14.99 -17.64 -3.26
CA PHE A 175 -15.38 -18.30 -4.49
C PHE A 175 -15.31 -19.84 -4.37
N GLU A 176 -14.43 -20.38 -3.55
CA GLU A 176 -14.33 -21.84 -3.33
C GLU A 176 -15.30 -22.37 -2.27
N ALA A 177 -15.81 -21.52 -1.38
CA ALA A 177 -16.69 -21.95 -0.30
C ALA A 177 -18.01 -22.52 -0.83
N LYS A 178 -18.37 -23.72 -0.36
CA LYS A 178 -19.57 -24.50 -0.69
C LYS A 178 -20.47 -24.77 0.53
N THR A 179 -19.93 -24.56 1.73
CA THR A 179 -20.59 -24.80 3.01
C THR A 179 -20.49 -23.60 3.95
N PHE A 180 -21.41 -23.49 4.90
CA PHE A 180 -21.35 -22.44 5.94
C PHE A 180 -20.10 -22.55 6.81
N ARG A 181 -19.63 -23.78 7.06
CA ARG A 181 -18.37 -24.01 7.79
C ARG A 181 -17.19 -23.42 7.04
N GLU A 182 -17.11 -23.59 5.73
CA GLU A 182 -16.08 -22.93 4.91
C GLU A 182 -16.24 -21.41 4.92
N GLY A 183 -17.47 -20.89 4.88
CA GLY A 183 -17.73 -19.46 5.06
C GLY A 183 -17.19 -18.91 6.39
N LEU A 184 -17.41 -19.63 7.49
CA LEU A 184 -16.84 -19.29 8.82
C LEU A 184 -15.31 -19.29 8.81
N TRP A 185 -14.67 -20.20 8.08
CA TRP A 185 -13.21 -20.22 7.93
C TRP A 185 -12.66 -19.02 7.16
N VAL A 186 -13.49 -18.33 6.37
CA VAL A 186 -13.11 -17.09 5.66
C VAL A 186 -13.24 -15.85 6.57
N LEU A 187 -14.03 -15.93 7.64
CA LEU A 187 -14.28 -14.80 8.56
C LEU A 187 -12.99 -14.13 9.09
N PRO A 188 -11.95 -14.84 9.56
CA PRO A 188 -10.71 -14.18 10.00
C PRO A 188 -10.03 -13.37 8.90
N LEU A 189 -10.14 -13.79 7.63
CA LEU A 189 -9.58 -13.05 6.51
C LEU A 189 -10.36 -11.78 6.21
N THR A 190 -11.70 -11.80 6.33
CA THR A 190 -12.52 -10.60 6.13
C THR A 190 -12.33 -9.59 7.26
N VAL A 191 -12.10 -10.05 8.50
CA VAL A 191 -11.64 -9.21 9.62
C VAL A 191 -10.32 -8.54 9.27
N LEU A 192 -9.32 -9.30 8.82
CA LEU A 192 -8.01 -8.75 8.43
C LEU A 192 -8.13 -7.72 7.29
N VAL A 193 -8.95 -7.97 6.27
CA VAL A 193 -9.20 -6.99 5.20
C VAL A 193 -9.76 -5.69 5.77
N ALA A 194 -10.74 -5.77 6.67
CA ALA A 194 -11.36 -4.59 7.28
C ALA A 194 -10.44 -3.83 8.25
N LEU A 195 -9.57 -4.54 8.99
CA LEU A 195 -8.50 -3.96 9.80
C LEU A 195 -7.35 -3.39 8.98
N THR A 196 -7.30 -3.71 7.69
CA THR A 196 -6.24 -3.24 6.80
C THR A 196 -6.67 -1.97 6.08
N HIS A 197 -7.78 -2.03 5.33
CA HIS A 197 -8.26 -0.86 4.60
C HIS A 197 -9.75 -0.96 4.19
N VAL A 198 -10.51 0.12 4.39
CA VAL A 198 -11.96 0.15 4.12
C VAL A 198 -12.32 -0.06 2.63
N PHE A 199 -11.58 0.53 1.70
CA PHE A 199 -11.84 0.32 0.26
C PHE A 199 -11.63 -1.11 -0.23
N ALA A 200 -10.76 -1.87 0.43
CA ALA A 200 -10.61 -3.28 0.10
C ALA A 200 -11.86 -4.08 0.49
N VAL A 201 -12.54 -3.67 1.58
CA VAL A 201 -13.84 -4.23 1.95
C VAL A 201 -14.90 -3.94 0.88
N ALA A 202 -14.87 -2.76 0.25
CA ALA A 202 -15.81 -2.42 -0.81
C ALA A 202 -15.67 -3.36 -2.02
N LEU A 203 -14.44 -3.60 -2.51
CA LEU A 203 -14.21 -4.57 -3.59
C LEU A 203 -14.64 -5.97 -3.17
N LEU A 204 -14.21 -6.42 -1.99
CA LEU A 204 -14.51 -7.74 -1.45
C LEU A 204 -16.03 -7.98 -1.33
N GLY A 205 -16.76 -7.01 -0.77
CA GLY A 205 -18.20 -7.08 -0.57
C GLY A 205 -18.97 -7.11 -1.88
N ILE A 206 -18.64 -6.22 -2.82
CA ILE A 206 -19.33 -6.14 -4.12
C ILE A 206 -19.03 -7.39 -4.96
N ALA A 207 -17.76 -7.76 -5.15
CA ALA A 207 -17.41 -8.95 -5.95
C ALA A 207 -17.92 -10.25 -5.29
N GLY A 208 -17.78 -10.37 -3.97
CA GLY A 208 -18.30 -11.49 -3.19
C GLY A 208 -19.82 -11.60 -3.30
N GLY A 209 -20.56 -10.49 -3.25
CA GLY A 209 -22.00 -10.47 -3.47
C GLY A 209 -22.39 -10.88 -4.89
N LEU A 210 -21.67 -10.37 -5.90
CA LEU A 210 -21.92 -10.70 -7.31
C LEU A 210 -21.68 -12.18 -7.63
N PHE A 211 -20.75 -12.86 -6.95
CA PHE A 211 -20.58 -14.31 -7.09
C PHE A 211 -21.84 -15.12 -6.76
N CYS A 212 -22.72 -14.62 -5.89
CA CYS A 212 -23.98 -15.29 -5.57
C CYS A 212 -24.88 -15.41 -6.82
N LEU A 213 -24.80 -14.47 -7.76
CA LEU A 213 -25.64 -14.45 -8.97
C LEU A 213 -25.31 -15.59 -9.96
N ILE A 214 -24.09 -16.11 -9.92
CA ILE A 214 -23.60 -17.14 -10.84
C ILE A 214 -23.58 -18.55 -10.23
N LYS A 215 -23.60 -18.64 -8.90
CA LYS A 215 -23.62 -19.90 -8.14
C LYS A 215 -25.03 -20.36 -7.83
N ARG A 216 -25.26 -21.67 -7.78
CA ARG A 216 -26.55 -22.28 -7.42
C ARG A 216 -26.39 -23.27 -6.26
N PRO A 217 -27.33 -23.35 -5.31
CA PRO A 217 -28.50 -22.48 -5.16
C PRO A 217 -28.14 -21.08 -4.60
N PHE A 218 -28.85 -20.05 -5.07
CA PHE A 218 -28.56 -18.63 -4.78
C PHE A 218 -28.59 -18.33 -3.28
N TRP A 219 -29.70 -18.62 -2.60
CA TRP A 219 -29.90 -18.28 -1.19
C TRP A 219 -28.90 -18.93 -0.25
N ARG A 220 -28.52 -20.19 -0.53
CA ARG A 220 -27.46 -20.87 0.23
C ARG A 220 -26.11 -20.18 0.04
N THR A 221 -25.77 -19.82 -1.20
CA THR A 221 -24.52 -19.11 -1.49
C THR A 221 -24.50 -17.74 -0.83
N LEU A 222 -25.61 -17.01 -0.89
CA LEU A 222 -25.77 -15.73 -0.21
C LEU A 222 -25.55 -15.88 1.29
N GLY A 223 -26.13 -16.89 1.93
CA GLY A 223 -25.90 -17.20 3.34
C GLY A 223 -24.42 -17.44 3.66
N ILE A 224 -23.74 -18.28 2.86
CA ILE A 224 -22.31 -18.57 3.04
C ILE A 224 -21.46 -17.30 2.92
N HIS A 225 -21.72 -16.48 1.90
CA HIS A 225 -20.96 -15.26 1.67
C HIS A 225 -21.27 -14.18 2.71
N ALA A 226 -22.53 -14.07 3.17
CA ALA A 226 -22.89 -13.19 4.28
C ALA A 226 -22.19 -13.61 5.59
N THR A 227 -22.11 -14.92 5.86
CA THR A 227 -21.33 -15.44 7.00
C THR A 227 -19.84 -15.14 6.88
N ALA A 228 -19.26 -15.23 5.69
CA ALA A 228 -17.85 -14.85 5.48
C ALA A 228 -17.65 -13.33 5.69
N LEU A 229 -18.51 -12.51 5.09
CA LEU A 229 -18.41 -11.04 5.11
C LEU A 229 -18.76 -10.42 6.47
N SER A 230 -19.46 -11.13 7.36
CA SER A 230 -19.80 -10.62 8.69
C SER A 230 -18.55 -10.29 9.52
N GLY A 231 -17.40 -10.93 9.24
CA GLY A 231 -16.13 -10.56 9.85
C GLY A 231 -15.71 -9.10 9.61
N CYS A 232 -16.09 -8.49 8.48
CA CYS A 232 -15.83 -7.07 8.24
C CYS A 232 -16.50 -6.16 9.28
N LEU A 233 -17.63 -6.57 9.84
CA LEU A 233 -18.39 -5.77 10.81
C LEU A 233 -17.60 -5.53 12.11
N VAL A 234 -16.66 -6.41 12.45
CA VAL A 234 -15.80 -6.29 13.64
C VAL A 234 -15.00 -4.99 13.63
N ALA A 235 -14.50 -4.57 12.47
CA ALA A 235 -13.75 -3.32 12.33
C ALA A 235 -14.64 -2.17 11.84
N LEU A 236 -15.60 -2.43 10.95
CA LEU A 236 -16.42 -1.38 10.36
C LEU A 236 -17.40 -0.74 11.34
N ILE A 237 -18.01 -1.50 12.25
CA ILE A 237 -18.98 -0.93 13.21
C ILE A 237 -18.29 0.05 14.17
N PRO A 238 -17.18 -0.31 14.87
CA PRO A 238 -16.49 0.63 15.74
C PRO A 238 -15.96 1.86 14.99
N TRP A 239 -15.43 1.65 13.79
CA TRP A 239 -14.94 2.73 12.93
C TRP A 239 -16.06 3.69 12.50
N ALA A 240 -17.17 3.18 11.99
CA ALA A 240 -18.30 3.98 11.54
C ALA A 240 -18.94 4.76 12.70
N TYR A 241 -19.16 4.09 13.84
CA TYR A 241 -19.67 4.74 15.05
C TYR A 241 -18.79 5.95 15.43
N LYS A 242 -17.46 5.79 15.40
CA LYS A 242 -16.57 6.88 15.77
C LYS A 242 -16.60 8.05 14.79
N ARG A 243 -16.63 7.74 13.49
CA ARG A 243 -16.74 8.79 12.46
C ARG A 243 -18.03 9.60 12.59
N LEU A 244 -19.12 8.95 13.01
CA LEU A 244 -20.39 9.63 13.27
C LEU A 244 -20.37 10.43 14.58
N GLU A 245 -19.77 9.91 15.65
CA GLU A 245 -19.64 10.61 16.94
C GLU A 245 -18.75 11.86 16.83
N GLY A 246 -17.66 11.79 16.05
CA GLY A 246 -16.73 12.90 15.85
C GLY A 246 -17.20 13.96 14.84
N ALA A 247 -18.26 13.67 14.08
CA ALA A 247 -18.85 14.62 13.16
C ALA A 247 -19.70 15.63 13.95
N ALA A 248 -19.11 16.78 14.29
CA ALA A 248 -19.83 17.84 14.96
C ALA A 248 -21.12 18.21 14.17
N PRO A 249 -22.25 18.47 14.84
CA PRO A 249 -23.53 18.78 14.19
C PRO A 249 -23.54 20.09 13.35
N ALA A 250 -22.42 20.82 13.32
CA ALA A 250 -22.26 22.05 12.54
C ALA A 250 -21.66 21.80 11.12
N ALA A 251 -22.55 21.46 10.18
CA ALA A 251 -22.66 22.09 8.86
C ALA A 251 -21.54 21.99 7.79
N ALA A 252 -20.58 21.07 7.85
CA ALA A 252 -19.82 20.74 6.64
C ALA A 252 -20.68 19.84 5.73
N ARG A 253 -21.45 20.41 4.79
CA ARG A 253 -22.15 19.63 3.75
C ARG A 253 -21.16 18.67 3.11
N VAL A 254 -21.50 17.38 3.02
CA VAL A 254 -20.69 16.40 2.29
C VAL A 254 -20.63 16.87 0.84
N ARG A 255 -19.42 17.12 0.34
CA ARG A 255 -19.15 17.48 -1.05
C ARG A 255 -18.43 16.34 -1.71
N PHE A 256 -18.81 16.10 -2.96
CA PHE A 256 -18.20 15.09 -3.80
C PHE A 256 -17.60 15.78 -5.00
N ASP A 257 -16.32 15.53 -5.24
CA ASP A 257 -15.65 15.94 -6.46
C ASP A 257 -15.74 14.80 -7.48
N TRP A 258 -16.44 15.04 -8.59
CA TRP A 258 -16.75 14.02 -9.58
C TRP A 258 -16.01 14.30 -10.89
N HIS A 259 -15.29 13.30 -11.39
CA HIS A 259 -14.76 13.33 -12.75
C HIS A 259 -15.70 12.56 -13.69
N THR A 260 -15.82 13.02 -14.93
CA THR A 260 -16.64 12.36 -15.96
C THR A 260 -16.09 10.98 -16.33
N PRO A 261 -16.91 10.04 -16.82
CA PRO A 261 -16.42 8.74 -17.29
C PRO A 261 -15.31 8.86 -18.36
N GLY A 262 -15.40 9.84 -19.26
CA GLY A 262 -14.37 10.12 -20.26
C GLY A 262 -13.03 10.50 -19.65
N HIS A 263 -13.03 11.38 -18.64
CA HIS A 263 -11.81 11.72 -17.90
C HIS A 263 -11.21 10.48 -17.22
N LYS A 264 -12.06 9.67 -16.57
CA LYS A 264 -11.62 8.43 -15.90
C LYS A 264 -10.97 7.45 -16.87
N ILE A 265 -11.51 7.29 -18.08
CA ILE A 265 -10.92 6.43 -19.12
C ILE A 265 -9.57 7.00 -19.58
N GLN A 266 -9.52 8.30 -19.90
CA GLN A 266 -8.30 8.96 -20.38
C GLN A 266 -7.14 8.88 -19.37
N HIS A 267 -7.46 8.87 -18.07
CA HIS A 267 -6.46 8.88 -17.00
C HIS A 267 -6.17 7.48 -16.43
N LEU A 268 -6.75 6.41 -16.98
CA LEU A 268 -6.51 5.06 -16.49
C LEU A 268 -5.02 4.65 -16.55
N TYR A 269 -4.31 5.06 -17.60
CA TYR A 269 -2.85 4.88 -17.69
C TYR A 269 -2.13 5.59 -16.53
N THR A 270 -2.50 6.85 -16.27
CA THR A 270 -1.94 7.67 -15.19
C THR A 270 -2.18 7.06 -13.81
N TYR A 271 -3.38 6.53 -13.59
CA TYR A 271 -3.78 5.95 -12.31
C TYR A 271 -3.32 4.49 -12.12
N THR A 272 -2.52 3.95 -13.04
CA THR A 272 -2.02 2.57 -12.95
C THR A 272 -0.50 2.47 -13.01
N VAL A 273 0.16 2.83 -14.11
CA VAL A 273 1.59 2.53 -14.30
C VAL A 273 2.46 3.73 -14.70
N HIS A 274 1.88 4.91 -14.88
CA HIS A 274 2.62 6.10 -15.26
C HIS A 274 3.32 6.75 -14.06
N ASN A 275 4.42 6.13 -13.61
CA ASN A 275 5.17 6.59 -12.43
C ASN A 275 6.63 6.99 -12.73
N VAL A 276 7.12 6.70 -13.94
CA VAL A 276 8.52 6.90 -14.33
C VAL A 276 8.59 8.02 -15.38
N PRO A 277 9.09 9.24 -15.04
CA PRO A 277 9.10 10.37 -15.98
C PRO A 277 9.90 10.10 -17.26
N ASN A 278 11.03 9.41 -17.14
CA ASN A 278 11.92 9.08 -18.26
C ASN A 278 11.67 7.66 -18.80
N GLY A 279 10.60 7.01 -18.36
CA GLY A 279 10.28 5.62 -18.72
C GLY A 279 8.90 5.49 -19.36
N VAL A 280 8.42 6.57 -19.99
CA VAL A 280 7.07 6.65 -20.59
C VAL A 280 6.88 5.58 -21.65
N GLU A 281 7.92 5.25 -22.41
CA GLU A 281 7.90 4.17 -23.38
C GLU A 281 7.71 2.82 -22.68
N GLU A 282 8.54 2.48 -21.68
CA GLU A 282 8.43 1.21 -20.95
C GLU A 282 7.10 1.07 -20.23
N SER A 283 6.62 2.10 -19.52
CA SER A 283 5.32 2.06 -18.87
C SER A 283 4.16 2.03 -19.87
N GLY A 284 4.29 2.71 -21.01
CA GLY A 284 3.32 2.68 -22.10
C GLY A 284 3.21 1.29 -22.74
N TYR A 285 4.34 0.66 -23.07
CA TYR A 285 4.37 -0.72 -23.59
C TYR A 285 3.81 -1.71 -22.56
N ALA A 286 4.21 -1.58 -21.29
CA ALA A 286 3.71 -2.44 -20.24
C ALA A 286 2.19 -2.28 -20.04
N PHE A 287 1.68 -1.04 -20.08
CA PHE A 287 0.23 -0.78 -20.06
C PHE A 287 -0.49 -1.40 -21.25
N ALA A 288 0.05 -1.22 -22.47
CA ALA A 288 -0.53 -1.81 -23.68
C ALA A 288 -0.58 -3.34 -23.61
N MET A 289 0.45 -3.98 -23.05
CA MET A 289 0.48 -5.44 -22.84
C MET A 289 -0.62 -5.93 -21.90
N LEU A 290 -1.05 -5.14 -20.92
CA LEU A 290 -2.16 -5.50 -20.02
C LEU A 290 -3.52 -5.55 -20.73
N TRP A 291 -3.66 -4.91 -21.89
CA TRP A 291 -4.85 -4.97 -22.74
C TRP A 291 -4.72 -6.02 -23.83
N ILE A 292 -3.58 -6.01 -24.53
CA ILE A 292 -3.33 -6.87 -25.68
C ILE A 292 -3.17 -8.33 -25.24
N ALA A 293 -2.44 -8.61 -24.15
CA ALA A 293 -2.17 -9.98 -23.74
C ALA A 293 -3.46 -10.76 -23.40
N PRO A 294 -4.42 -10.23 -22.59
CA PRO A 294 -5.69 -10.92 -22.39
C PRO A 294 -6.44 -11.20 -23.68
N ALA A 295 -6.52 -10.23 -24.59
CA ALA A 295 -7.21 -10.37 -25.87
C ALA A 295 -6.57 -11.47 -26.74
N LEU A 296 -5.24 -11.48 -26.86
CA LEU A 296 -4.51 -12.52 -27.59
C LEU A 296 -4.65 -13.90 -26.94
N LEU A 297 -4.61 -13.97 -25.61
CA LEU A 297 -4.79 -15.23 -24.87
C LEU A 297 -6.20 -15.82 -25.07
N CYS A 298 -7.22 -14.99 -25.29
CA CYS A 298 -8.57 -15.46 -25.64
C CYS A 298 -8.64 -16.15 -27.01
N LEU A 299 -7.66 -15.95 -27.91
CA LEU A 299 -7.58 -16.64 -29.21
C LEU A 299 -7.13 -18.10 -29.07
N PHE A 300 -6.53 -18.47 -27.92
CA PHE A 300 -6.15 -19.86 -27.67
C PHE A 300 -7.35 -20.71 -27.29
N ARG A 301 -7.27 -22.02 -27.59
CA ARG A 301 -8.29 -23.01 -27.23
C ARG A 301 -8.61 -22.90 -25.74
N ALA A 302 -9.82 -22.43 -25.43
CA ALA A 302 -10.30 -22.27 -24.08
C ALA A 302 -10.44 -23.63 -23.38
N ARG A 303 -10.21 -23.64 -22.07
CA ARG A 303 -10.61 -24.77 -21.21
C ARG A 303 -12.14 -24.82 -21.13
N SER A 304 -12.70 -26.02 -21.14
CA SER A 304 -14.10 -26.20 -20.78
C SER A 304 -14.21 -25.99 -19.27
N LEU A 305 -14.82 -24.88 -18.88
CA LEU A 305 -15.03 -24.51 -17.49
C LEU A 305 -16.53 -24.55 -17.16
N PRO A 306 -16.90 -24.96 -15.92
CA PRO A 306 -18.23 -24.76 -15.37
C PRO A 306 -18.68 -23.30 -15.49
N ARG A 307 -20.01 -23.08 -15.49
CA ARG A 307 -20.60 -21.74 -15.62
C ARG A 307 -20.04 -20.76 -14.58
N GLU A 308 -19.99 -21.17 -13.33
CA GLU A 308 -19.50 -20.34 -12.22
C GLU A 308 -18.04 -19.92 -12.41
N GLU A 309 -17.16 -20.87 -12.78
CA GLU A 309 -15.75 -20.57 -13.06
C GLU A 309 -15.60 -19.66 -14.28
N ARG A 310 -16.41 -19.87 -15.33
CA ARG A 310 -16.38 -19.03 -16.54
C ARG A 310 -16.69 -17.56 -16.23
N PHE A 311 -17.76 -17.30 -15.47
CA PHE A 311 -18.25 -15.95 -15.18
C PHE A 311 -17.66 -15.32 -13.92
N GLY A 312 -16.95 -16.07 -13.07
CA GLY A 312 -16.33 -15.56 -11.84
C GLY A 312 -15.49 -14.30 -12.07
N PRO A 313 -14.49 -14.29 -12.97
CA PRO A 313 -13.68 -13.10 -13.24
C PRO A 313 -14.48 -11.89 -13.72
N LEU A 314 -15.55 -12.11 -14.50
CA LEU A 314 -16.40 -11.02 -14.96
C LEU A 314 -17.05 -10.28 -13.78
N MET A 315 -17.42 -11.00 -12.71
CA MET A 315 -17.96 -10.37 -11.50
C MET A 315 -16.92 -9.47 -10.81
N VAL A 316 -15.64 -9.87 -10.82
CA VAL A 316 -14.54 -9.05 -10.28
C VAL A 316 -14.28 -7.83 -11.16
N VAL A 317 -14.33 -7.98 -12.49
CA VAL A 317 -14.23 -6.85 -13.44
C VAL A 317 -15.36 -5.86 -13.21
N ILE A 318 -16.62 -6.33 -13.12
CA ILE A 318 -17.78 -5.48 -12.85
C ILE A 318 -17.63 -4.75 -11.51
N ALA A 319 -17.17 -5.43 -10.47
CA ALA A 319 -16.96 -4.81 -9.17
C ALA A 319 -15.88 -3.72 -9.21
N ALA A 320 -14.69 -4.03 -9.75
CA ALA A 320 -13.58 -3.08 -9.82
C ALA A 320 -13.89 -1.89 -10.75
N ALA A 321 -14.48 -2.14 -11.93
CA ALA A 321 -14.91 -1.10 -12.84
C ALA A 321 -16.06 -0.27 -12.24
N GLY A 322 -17.02 -0.92 -11.58
CA GLY A 322 -18.10 -0.26 -10.87
C GLY A 322 -17.56 0.72 -9.82
N LEU A 323 -16.61 0.30 -8.99
CA LEU A 323 -15.97 1.17 -8.00
C LEU A 323 -15.20 2.33 -8.66
N TYR A 324 -14.47 2.06 -9.74
CA TYR A 324 -13.75 3.09 -10.49
C TYR A 324 -14.68 4.13 -11.14
N PHE A 325 -15.79 3.71 -11.74
CA PHE A 325 -16.70 4.62 -12.43
C PHE A 325 -17.72 5.27 -11.50
N ALA A 326 -18.18 4.59 -10.45
CA ALA A 326 -19.23 5.08 -9.55
C ALA A 326 -18.73 5.85 -8.34
N LEU A 327 -17.44 5.79 -7.98
CA LEU A 327 -16.91 6.59 -6.86
C LEU A 327 -16.44 7.98 -7.29
N PRO A 328 -16.53 8.98 -6.41
CA PRO A 328 -16.00 10.32 -6.66
C PRO A 328 -14.47 10.32 -6.66
N PHE A 329 -13.84 11.38 -7.15
CA PHE A 329 -12.42 11.62 -6.96
C PHE A 329 -12.14 11.94 -5.49
N ALA A 330 -12.85 12.91 -4.92
CA ALA A 330 -12.70 13.31 -3.53
C ALA A 330 -14.05 13.44 -2.82
N ILE A 331 -14.02 13.27 -1.51
CA ILE A 331 -15.09 13.46 -0.55
C ILE A 331 -14.56 14.49 0.45
N ALA A 332 -15.30 15.58 0.64
CA ALA A 332 -14.98 16.61 1.62
C ALA A 332 -16.16 16.82 2.57
N GLY A 333 -15.89 17.22 3.80
CA GLY A 333 -16.90 17.40 4.85
C GLY A 333 -16.45 16.71 6.15
N PRO A 334 -17.34 15.97 6.85
CA PRO A 334 -16.96 15.22 8.06
C PRO A 334 -15.92 14.12 7.80
N ILE A 335 -15.83 13.67 6.55
CA ILE A 335 -14.81 12.76 6.07
C ILE A 335 -14.10 13.48 4.93
N GLU A 336 -12.82 13.76 5.12
CA GLU A 336 -11.93 14.24 4.07
C GLU A 336 -11.14 13.07 3.51
N HIS A 337 -11.34 12.82 2.23
CA HIS A 337 -10.69 11.72 1.54
C HIS A 337 -10.60 12.04 0.06
N TRP A 338 -9.44 11.85 -0.55
CA TRP A 338 -9.19 12.20 -1.95
C TRP A 338 -8.59 11.02 -2.72
N TRP A 339 -8.54 11.12 -4.04
CA TRP A 339 -8.05 10.06 -4.92
C TRP A 339 -8.79 8.73 -4.80
N THR A 340 -10.08 8.77 -4.51
CA THR A 340 -10.90 7.60 -4.16
C THR A 340 -11.03 6.60 -5.31
N TYR A 341 -11.65 6.99 -6.43
CA TYR A 341 -11.82 6.07 -7.56
C TYR A 341 -10.52 5.65 -8.27
N PRO A 342 -9.51 6.54 -8.45
CA PRO A 342 -8.27 6.17 -9.16
C PRO A 342 -7.61 4.91 -8.60
N ARG A 343 -7.74 4.67 -7.29
CA ARG A 343 -7.20 3.49 -6.61
C ARG A 343 -7.63 2.16 -7.21
N PHE A 344 -8.81 2.10 -7.85
CA PHE A 344 -9.35 0.88 -8.43
C PHE A 344 -8.86 0.60 -9.86
N GLY A 345 -8.15 1.54 -10.50
CA GLY A 345 -7.65 1.39 -11.87
C GLY A 345 -6.80 0.14 -12.07
N THR A 346 -5.84 -0.09 -11.16
CA THR A 346 -4.96 -1.27 -11.20
C THR A 346 -5.74 -2.57 -11.12
N TYR A 347 -6.79 -2.58 -10.31
CA TYR A 347 -7.56 -3.78 -10.03
C TYR A 347 -8.55 -4.13 -11.14
N ILE A 348 -8.93 -3.16 -11.98
CA ILE A 348 -9.57 -3.45 -13.26
C ILE A 348 -8.62 -4.29 -14.13
N LEU A 349 -7.36 -3.86 -14.28
CA LEU A 349 -6.39 -4.56 -15.12
C LEU A 349 -6.07 -5.97 -14.59
N ILE A 350 -5.92 -6.14 -13.27
CA ILE A 350 -5.78 -7.46 -12.64
C ILE A 350 -7.01 -8.34 -12.93
N ALA A 351 -8.21 -7.79 -12.81
CA ALA A 351 -9.44 -8.54 -13.07
C ALA A 351 -9.60 -8.91 -14.56
N LEU A 352 -9.18 -8.04 -15.48
CA LEU A 352 -9.16 -8.32 -16.92
C LEU A 352 -8.19 -9.45 -17.27
N LEU A 353 -7.01 -9.51 -16.65
CA LEU A 353 -6.08 -10.64 -16.78
C LEU A 353 -6.69 -11.96 -16.30
N CYS A 354 -7.72 -11.91 -15.45
CA CYS A 354 -8.45 -13.09 -15.02
C CYS A 354 -9.51 -13.57 -16.01
N LEU A 355 -9.89 -12.80 -17.05
CA LEU A 355 -10.92 -13.22 -18.01
C LEU A 355 -10.50 -14.44 -18.86
N PRO A 356 -9.32 -14.44 -19.51
CA PRO A 356 -8.94 -15.52 -20.42
C PRO A 356 -8.86 -16.87 -19.71
N ALA A 357 -9.32 -17.93 -20.37
CA ALA A 357 -9.16 -19.32 -19.92
C ALA A 357 -8.31 -20.19 -20.87
N PRO A 358 -7.14 -19.71 -21.34
CA PRO A 358 -6.32 -20.42 -22.30
C PRO A 358 -5.70 -21.71 -21.71
N ARG A 359 -5.49 -22.71 -22.57
CA ARG A 359 -4.53 -23.79 -22.30
C ARG A 359 -3.11 -23.32 -22.63
N ILE A 360 -2.40 -22.79 -21.64
CA ILE A 360 -1.00 -22.31 -21.75
C ILE A 360 -0.04 -23.44 -21.37
N GLU A 361 0.17 -24.37 -22.29
CA GLU A 361 1.03 -25.55 -22.13
C GLU A 361 2.03 -25.66 -23.29
N GLY A 362 3.18 -26.33 -23.06
CA GLY A 362 4.24 -26.48 -24.06
C GLY A 362 4.72 -25.13 -24.63
N ARG A 363 4.85 -25.06 -25.96
CA ARG A 363 5.31 -23.84 -26.66
C ARG A 363 4.37 -22.63 -26.51
N ARG A 364 3.11 -22.82 -26.13
CA ARG A 364 2.15 -21.71 -25.94
C ARG A 364 2.51 -20.81 -24.76
N VAL A 365 3.36 -21.27 -23.84
CA VAL A 365 3.92 -20.43 -22.77
C VAL A 365 4.67 -19.22 -23.32
N LEU A 366 5.27 -19.35 -24.51
CA LEU A 366 6.01 -18.27 -25.17
C LEU A 366 5.12 -17.05 -25.48
N ALA A 367 3.79 -17.22 -25.53
CA ALA A 367 2.85 -16.11 -25.71
C ALA A 367 2.87 -15.11 -24.53
N LEU A 368 3.37 -15.50 -23.36
CA LEU A 368 3.54 -14.59 -22.22
C LEU A 368 4.82 -13.76 -22.33
N LEU A 369 5.80 -14.18 -23.13
CA LEU A 369 7.14 -13.61 -23.17
C LEU A 369 7.14 -12.08 -23.41
N PRO A 370 6.35 -11.51 -24.34
CA PRO A 370 6.32 -10.05 -24.53
C PRO A 370 5.94 -9.29 -23.26
N GLY A 371 4.94 -9.79 -22.53
CA GLY A 371 4.52 -9.19 -21.26
C GLY A 371 5.56 -9.37 -20.14
N LEU A 372 6.25 -10.51 -20.10
CA LEU A 372 7.34 -10.73 -19.13
C LEU A 372 8.53 -9.80 -19.42
N VAL A 373 8.89 -9.62 -20.68
CA VAL A 373 9.94 -8.68 -21.11
C VAL A 373 9.55 -7.25 -20.76
N ALA A 374 8.30 -6.85 -21.01
CA ALA A 374 7.79 -5.53 -20.62
C ALA A 374 7.85 -5.32 -19.10
N ALA A 375 7.50 -6.34 -18.29
CA ALA A 375 7.62 -6.27 -16.83
C ALA A 375 9.06 -6.04 -16.38
N VAL A 376 10.01 -6.83 -16.92
CA VAL A 376 11.44 -6.68 -16.61
C VAL A 376 11.97 -5.31 -17.04
N ALA A 377 11.65 -4.86 -18.26
CA ALA A 377 12.06 -3.55 -18.76
C ALA A 377 11.55 -2.41 -17.86
N LEU A 378 10.27 -2.45 -17.49
CA LEU A 378 9.67 -1.48 -16.57
C LEU A 378 10.37 -1.49 -15.21
N HIS A 379 10.62 -2.66 -14.61
CA HIS A 379 11.30 -2.74 -13.32
C HIS A 379 12.76 -2.26 -13.37
N LEU A 380 13.46 -2.47 -14.49
CA LEU A 380 14.79 -1.90 -14.71
C LEU A 380 14.74 -0.37 -14.83
N ALA A 381 13.75 0.19 -15.52
CA ALA A 381 13.55 1.64 -15.59
C ALA A 381 13.27 2.24 -14.20
N ILE A 382 12.41 1.59 -13.40
CA ILE A 382 12.14 1.97 -12.00
C ILE A 382 13.41 1.86 -11.14
N ALA A 383 14.22 0.81 -11.32
CA ALA A 383 15.47 0.67 -10.58
C ALA A 383 16.49 1.77 -10.91
N ARG A 384 16.52 2.27 -12.15
CA ARG A 384 17.33 3.44 -12.52
C ARG A 384 16.78 4.69 -11.85
N GLN A 385 15.47 4.92 -11.87
CA GLN A 385 14.82 6.03 -11.19
C GLN A 385 15.15 6.05 -9.68
N PHE A 386 15.00 4.91 -9.01
CA PHE A 386 15.25 4.78 -7.58
C PHE A 386 16.72 4.99 -7.24
N ARG A 387 17.64 4.54 -8.09
CA ARG A 387 19.07 4.81 -7.93
C ARG A 387 19.38 6.30 -7.97
N GLU A 388 18.81 7.05 -8.92
CA GLU A 388 19.00 8.50 -8.99
C GLU A 388 18.38 9.21 -7.80
N TYR A 389 17.20 8.79 -7.36
CA TYR A 389 16.61 9.28 -6.11
C TYR A 389 17.52 8.98 -4.91
N GLY A 390 18.07 7.77 -4.84
CA GLY A 390 18.94 7.32 -3.77
C GLY A 390 20.25 8.10 -3.70
N LYS A 391 20.78 8.57 -4.83
CA LYS A 391 21.90 9.52 -4.86
C LYS A 391 21.47 10.87 -4.29
N TYR A 392 20.30 11.37 -4.70
CA TYR A 392 19.75 12.65 -4.25
C TYR A 392 19.54 12.67 -2.73
N VAL A 393 18.92 11.65 -2.13
CA VAL A 393 18.57 11.62 -0.70
C VAL A 393 19.65 11.06 0.23
N ARG A 394 20.79 10.58 -0.28
CA ARG A 394 21.88 10.09 0.58
C ARG A 394 22.41 11.16 1.56
N PRO A 395 22.58 12.44 1.17
CA PRO A 395 22.98 13.50 2.09
C PRO A 395 21.98 13.71 3.24
N TYR A 396 20.67 13.50 3.01
CA TYR A 396 19.65 13.57 4.06
C TYR A 396 19.92 12.59 5.21
N LEU A 397 20.48 11.41 4.93
CA LEU A 397 20.85 10.48 6.01
C LEU A 397 21.88 11.08 6.98
N GLN A 398 22.77 11.95 6.51
CA GLN A 398 23.73 12.63 7.38
C GLN A 398 23.05 13.67 8.28
N ILE A 399 21.96 14.28 7.80
CA ILE A 399 21.10 15.16 8.59
C ILE A 399 20.36 14.35 9.65
N VAL A 400 19.80 13.20 9.27
CA VAL A 400 19.19 12.27 10.23
C VAL A 400 20.23 11.86 11.25
N ASP A 401 21.42 11.39 10.86
CA ASP A 401 22.46 10.96 11.79
C ASP A 401 22.85 12.04 12.81
N ALA A 402 22.93 13.31 12.37
CA ALA A 402 23.24 14.46 13.21
C ALA A 402 22.09 14.88 14.16
N LEU A 403 20.84 14.49 13.88
CA LEU A 403 19.71 14.75 14.76
C LEU A 403 19.83 13.90 16.04
N PRO A 404 19.80 14.49 17.26
CA PRO A 404 19.81 13.71 18.48
C PRO A 404 18.55 12.84 18.62
N ARG A 405 18.63 11.79 19.44
CA ARG A 405 17.45 10.96 19.75
C ARG A 405 16.54 11.67 20.74
N GLY A 406 15.23 11.42 20.64
CA GLY A 406 14.24 11.89 21.60
C GLY A 406 14.13 13.42 21.67
N VAL A 407 14.20 14.10 20.52
CA VAL A 407 14.04 15.57 20.44
C VAL A 407 12.78 15.95 19.69
N THR A 408 12.33 17.19 19.88
CA THR A 408 11.31 17.79 19.01
C THR A 408 12.00 18.41 17.80
N PHE A 409 11.55 18.08 16.60
CA PHE A 409 12.08 18.73 15.40
C PHE A 409 10.96 19.19 14.46
N PHE A 410 11.25 20.23 13.70
CA PHE A 410 10.34 20.78 12.70
C PHE A 410 10.90 20.53 11.30
N PRO A 411 10.27 19.68 10.47
CA PRO A 411 10.66 19.56 9.07
C PRO A 411 10.03 20.69 8.25
N LEU A 412 10.88 21.53 7.66
CA LEU A 412 10.50 22.62 6.78
C LEU A 412 10.88 22.26 5.34
N ASP A 413 9.96 21.62 4.63
CA ASP A 413 10.09 21.33 3.19
C ASP A 413 9.41 22.42 2.35
N LEU A 414 10.20 23.26 1.71
CA LEU A 414 9.79 24.42 0.91
C LEU A 414 9.71 24.09 -0.59
N ASP A 415 10.07 22.87 -1.01
CA ASP A 415 9.97 22.40 -2.39
C ASP A 415 9.98 20.86 -2.49
N ASP A 416 8.81 20.25 -2.35
CA ASP A 416 8.62 18.79 -2.40
C ASP A 416 8.74 18.18 -3.81
N ARG A 417 8.82 19.01 -4.86
CA ARG A 417 8.95 18.62 -6.29
C ARG A 417 10.34 18.82 -6.87
N ARG A 418 11.32 19.18 -6.03
CA ARG A 418 12.68 19.46 -6.48
C ARG A 418 13.35 18.26 -7.16
N PHE A 419 13.03 17.03 -6.75
CA PHE A 419 13.51 15.84 -7.43
C PHE A 419 12.73 15.58 -8.73
N LYS A 420 13.28 16.09 -9.84
CA LYS A 420 12.71 15.94 -11.19
C LYS A 420 12.61 14.50 -11.70
N GLY A 421 13.28 13.56 -11.04
CA GLY A 421 13.25 12.14 -11.40
C GLY A 421 11.98 11.41 -10.97
N ALA A 422 11.04 12.06 -10.28
CA ALA A 422 9.74 11.49 -9.93
C ALA A 422 8.59 12.37 -10.42
N LEU A 423 7.47 11.75 -10.80
CA LEU A 423 6.24 12.47 -11.16
C LEU A 423 5.46 12.95 -9.93
N ASN A 424 5.63 12.26 -8.80
CA ASN A 424 4.94 12.51 -7.54
C ASN A 424 5.86 13.25 -6.55
N PRO A 425 5.31 13.98 -5.56
CA PRO A 425 6.07 14.74 -4.56
C PRO A 425 6.71 13.82 -3.48
N VAL A 426 7.68 13.01 -3.89
CA VAL A 426 8.30 11.94 -3.08
C VAL A 426 9.21 12.41 -1.94
N LEU A 427 9.42 13.73 -1.81
CA LEU A 427 10.22 14.32 -0.74
C LEU A 427 9.36 14.75 0.46
N GLY A 428 8.06 14.97 0.23
CA GLY A 428 7.20 15.61 1.21
C GLY A 428 7.20 14.89 2.56
N GLN A 429 7.05 13.56 2.60
CA GLN A 429 6.98 12.83 3.87
C GLN A 429 8.31 12.23 4.32
N LEU A 430 9.44 12.66 3.75
CA LEU A 430 10.77 12.10 4.05
C LEU A 430 11.12 12.21 5.55
N HIS A 431 10.62 13.26 6.20
CA HIS A 431 10.80 13.55 7.62
C HIS A 431 10.37 12.42 8.57
N GLY A 432 9.38 11.61 8.21
CA GLY A 432 8.93 10.51 9.05
C GLY A 432 9.99 9.42 9.25
N TYR A 433 10.96 9.27 8.33
CA TYR A 433 12.12 8.40 8.55
C TYR A 433 13.03 8.93 9.68
N ALA A 434 13.19 10.25 9.81
CA ALA A 434 13.94 10.85 10.92
C ALA A 434 13.21 10.63 12.25
N ALA A 435 11.89 10.83 12.26
CA ALA A 435 11.05 10.61 13.43
C ALA A 435 11.20 9.18 13.98
N ALA A 436 11.08 8.18 13.11
CA ALA A 436 11.26 6.78 13.49
C ALA A 436 12.71 6.46 13.91
N ALA A 437 13.71 6.86 13.12
CA ALA A 437 15.11 6.54 13.40
C ALA A 437 15.60 7.14 14.72
N LYS A 438 15.07 8.30 15.10
CA LYS A 438 15.49 9.06 16.28
C LYS A 438 14.48 9.05 17.42
N ALA A 439 13.40 8.27 17.33
CA ALA A 439 12.33 8.29 18.33
C ALA A 439 11.91 9.72 18.71
N SER A 440 11.80 10.58 17.68
CA SER A 440 11.68 12.03 17.81
C SER A 440 10.30 12.51 17.39
N TYR A 441 9.85 13.62 17.97
CA TYR A 441 8.56 14.21 17.69
C TYR A 441 8.59 14.93 16.35
N ASP A 442 7.57 14.64 15.54
CA ASP A 442 7.36 15.20 14.23
C ASP A 442 5.91 15.70 14.13
N PRO A 443 5.69 17.01 13.91
CA PRO A 443 4.36 17.60 13.93
C PRO A 443 3.53 17.29 12.68
N HIS A 444 4.14 16.73 11.65
CA HIS A 444 3.53 16.52 10.33
C HIS A 444 3.14 15.07 10.03
N LEU A 445 3.34 14.14 10.96
CA LEU A 445 2.80 12.79 10.84
C LEU A 445 1.27 12.80 10.69
N PHE A 446 0.73 11.74 10.07
CA PHE A 446 -0.71 11.61 9.90
C PHE A 446 -1.47 11.62 11.23
N ASP A 447 -2.38 12.57 11.38
CA ASP A 447 -3.23 12.78 12.56
C ASP A 447 -4.71 12.53 12.24
N GLN A 448 -4.97 11.41 11.58
CA GLN A 448 -6.34 11.00 11.23
C GLN A 448 -6.87 10.07 12.32
N GLN A 449 -8.15 10.20 12.68
CA GLN A 449 -8.79 9.35 13.70
C GLN A 449 -8.78 7.85 13.38
N ASP A 450 -8.52 7.50 12.12
CA ASP A 450 -8.45 6.13 11.63
C ASP A 450 -7.04 5.54 11.74
N MET A 451 -6.07 6.27 12.29
CA MET A 451 -4.69 5.82 12.47
C MET A 451 -4.50 5.17 13.87
N PRO A 452 -3.65 4.14 13.98
CA PRO A 452 -3.26 3.54 15.26
C PRO A 452 -2.52 4.49 16.21
N LEU A 453 -1.75 5.44 15.68
CA LEU A 453 -1.04 6.47 16.44
C LEU A 453 -1.76 7.81 16.27
N LEU A 454 -2.05 8.50 17.38
CA LEU A 454 -2.76 9.78 17.39
C LEU A 454 -1.96 10.83 18.17
N PHE A 455 -2.08 12.10 17.80
CA PHE A 455 -1.53 13.18 18.62
C PHE A 455 -2.41 13.42 19.86
N LYS A 456 -1.77 13.64 21.01
CA LYS A 456 -2.41 14.22 22.18
C LYS A 456 -2.69 15.68 21.90
N LYS A 457 -3.93 15.99 21.49
CA LYS A 457 -4.37 17.35 21.10
C LYS A 457 -3.87 18.50 21.99
N PRO A 458 -3.94 18.45 23.34
CA PRO A 458 -3.49 19.56 24.18
C PRO A 458 -1.97 19.75 24.19
N LEU A 459 -1.19 18.78 23.69
CA LEU A 459 0.27 18.77 23.72
C LEU A 459 0.88 18.90 22.32
N LYS A 460 0.04 19.02 21.27
CA LYS A 460 0.52 19.19 19.89
C LYS A 460 1.20 20.56 19.77
N LEU A 461 2.45 20.57 19.34
CA LEU A 461 3.20 21.80 19.14
C LEU A 461 2.68 22.58 17.93
N PRO A 462 2.88 23.92 17.88
CA PRO A 462 2.45 24.73 16.74
C PRO A 462 3.04 24.22 15.42
N VAL A 463 2.18 24.07 14.42
CA VAL A 463 2.53 23.47 13.13
C VAL A 463 1.98 24.32 11.99
N ILE A 464 2.73 24.44 10.89
CA ILE A 464 2.26 25.15 9.69
C ILE A 464 1.27 24.29 8.90
N ASN A 465 0.48 24.93 8.04
CA ASN A 465 -0.23 24.19 7.00
C ASN A 465 0.82 23.61 6.04
N TRP A 466 0.81 22.28 5.90
CA TRP A 466 1.72 21.55 5.00
C TRP A 466 1.72 22.08 3.56
N PHE A 467 0.56 22.53 3.06
CA PHE A 467 0.42 23.09 1.71
C PHE A 467 0.88 24.55 1.59
N ARG A 468 1.30 25.17 2.69
CA ARG A 468 1.79 26.57 2.73
C ARG A 468 3.04 26.67 3.60
N PRO A 469 4.14 25.97 3.23
CA PRO A 469 5.31 25.90 4.09
C PRO A 469 6.00 27.27 4.29
N THR A 470 5.72 28.23 3.39
CA THR A 470 6.23 29.61 3.46
C THR A 470 5.63 30.45 4.60
N THR A 471 4.60 29.98 5.30
CA THR A 471 4.05 30.68 6.48
C THR A 471 4.84 30.43 7.77
N PHE A 472 5.92 29.64 7.69
CA PHE A 472 6.78 29.38 8.83
C PHE A 472 7.43 30.67 9.35
N THR A 473 7.49 30.78 10.68
CA THR A 473 8.25 31.81 11.39
C THR A 473 8.86 31.21 12.64
N MET A 474 10.03 31.71 13.07
CA MET A 474 10.64 31.26 14.31
C MET A 474 9.78 31.56 15.53
N GLU A 475 9.09 32.70 15.56
CA GLU A 475 8.25 33.10 16.69
C GLU A 475 6.99 32.24 16.83
N ALA A 476 6.25 32.00 15.74
CA ALA A 476 4.99 31.25 15.83
C ALA A 476 5.21 29.73 15.84
N HIS A 477 6.32 29.25 15.28
CA HIS A 477 6.55 27.82 15.08
C HIS A 477 7.92 27.38 15.64
N GLY A 478 9.02 27.87 15.06
CA GLY A 478 10.35 27.31 15.30
C GLY A 478 10.80 27.26 16.78
N ARG A 479 10.49 28.29 17.58
CA ARG A 479 10.88 28.39 19.00
C ARG A 479 10.34 27.25 19.88
N HIS A 480 9.32 26.54 19.42
CA HIS A 480 8.69 25.44 20.15
C HIS A 480 9.43 24.11 19.98
N TYR A 481 10.44 24.06 19.10
CA TYR A 481 11.16 22.85 18.73
C TYR A 481 12.63 22.94 19.15
N ASP A 482 13.29 21.81 19.32
CA ASP A 482 14.73 21.75 19.59
C ASP A 482 15.55 21.90 18.31
N TYR A 483 15.03 21.38 17.19
CA TYR A 483 15.70 21.38 15.90
C TYR A 483 14.76 21.76 14.76
N VAL A 484 15.32 22.30 13.68
CA VAL A 484 14.61 22.53 12.41
C VAL A 484 15.42 21.91 11.28
N ILE A 485 14.77 21.07 10.47
CA ILE A 485 15.36 20.52 9.24
C ILE A 485 14.82 21.35 8.08
N VAL A 486 15.70 21.98 7.32
CA VAL A 486 15.31 22.84 6.18
C VAL A 486 15.68 22.17 4.86
N HIS A 487 14.73 22.16 3.93
CA HIS A 487 14.90 21.76 2.54
C HIS A 487 14.07 22.67 1.62
N PRO A 488 14.55 23.07 0.44
CA PRO A 488 15.95 23.05 0.00
C PRO A 488 16.76 24.25 0.53
N ILE A 489 18.09 24.13 0.52
CA ILE A 489 19.05 25.15 1.00
C ILE A 489 18.91 26.54 0.34
N ASP A 490 18.59 26.60 -0.95
CA ASP A 490 18.48 27.87 -1.69
C ASP A 490 17.19 28.64 -1.37
N ARG A 491 16.28 28.04 -0.60
CA ARG A 491 15.08 28.69 -0.05
C ARG A 491 15.16 28.85 1.47
N ASP A 492 16.31 28.60 2.05
CA ASP A 492 16.51 28.61 3.49
C ASP A 492 16.24 30.00 4.10
N PRO A 493 15.25 30.15 4.99
CA PRO A 493 14.91 31.43 5.58
C PRO A 493 15.85 31.86 6.72
N PHE A 494 16.72 30.98 7.24
CA PHE A 494 17.53 31.26 8.43
C PHE A 494 18.66 32.29 8.21
N PRO A 495 19.52 32.18 7.17
CA PRO A 495 20.67 33.07 7.01
C PRO A 495 20.32 34.56 6.88
N ALA A 496 19.12 34.87 6.40
CA ALA A 496 18.69 36.25 6.16
C ALA A 496 17.91 36.88 7.33
N LYS A 497 17.30 36.07 8.21
CA LYS A 497 16.32 36.58 9.18
C LYS A 497 16.52 36.12 10.62
N TRP A 498 17.15 34.96 10.87
CA TRP A 498 17.03 34.27 12.16
C TRP A 498 18.33 33.63 12.69
N MET A 499 19.50 34.10 12.25
CA MET A 499 20.80 33.59 12.72
C MET A 499 20.99 33.70 14.25
N ASP A 500 20.35 34.68 14.89
CA ASP A 500 20.42 34.83 16.35
C ASP A 500 19.56 33.82 17.10
N ALA A 501 18.54 33.23 16.45
CA ALA A 501 17.59 32.31 17.07
C ALA A 501 17.95 30.82 16.88
N ALA A 502 18.93 30.50 16.03
CA ALA A 502 19.34 29.12 15.78
C ALA A 502 20.81 29.00 15.40
N GLU A 503 21.37 27.82 15.56
CA GLU A 503 22.75 27.47 15.21
C GLU A 503 22.74 26.37 14.14
N LEU A 504 23.53 26.54 13.07
CA LEU A 504 23.69 25.51 12.05
C LEU A 504 24.51 24.35 12.64
N VAL A 505 23.91 23.16 12.71
CA VAL A 505 24.56 21.94 13.22
C VAL A 505 25.19 21.15 12.08
N ARG A 506 24.47 21.02 10.96
CA ARG A 506 24.91 20.24 9.82
C ARG A 506 24.33 20.78 8.53
N GLU A 507 25.16 20.84 7.51
CA GLU A 507 24.74 21.01 6.11
C GLU A 507 25.14 19.75 5.34
N SER A 508 24.24 19.22 4.51
CA SER A 508 24.57 18.10 3.63
C SER A 508 23.63 18.06 2.42
N GLY A 509 24.19 18.14 1.21
CA GLY A 509 23.41 18.13 -0.02
C GLY A 509 22.41 19.28 -0.09
N ALA A 510 21.12 18.97 -0.20
CA ALA A 510 20.05 19.97 -0.27
C ALA A 510 19.46 20.34 1.10
N TRP A 511 20.02 19.84 2.21
CA TRP A 511 19.42 19.93 3.53
C TRP A 511 20.33 20.61 4.55
N ARG A 512 19.71 21.31 5.51
CA ARG A 512 20.35 21.86 6.71
C ARG A 512 19.62 21.42 7.96
N LEU A 513 20.39 21.21 9.03
CA LEU A 513 19.91 21.00 10.38
C LEU A 513 20.30 22.19 11.24
N TYR A 514 19.31 22.85 11.81
CA TYR A 514 19.46 23.93 12.77
C TYR A 514 19.08 23.45 14.17
N LYS A 515 19.84 23.86 15.18
CA LYS A 515 19.47 23.77 16.60
C LYS A 515 18.88 25.11 17.03
N VAL A 516 17.70 25.08 17.61
CA VAL A 516 17.03 26.29 18.10
C VAL A 516 17.68 26.73 19.41
N LYS A 517 18.03 28.01 19.54
CA LYS A 517 18.54 28.60 20.78
C LYS A 517 17.33 28.93 21.67
N LYS A 518 17.36 28.45 22.92
CA LYS A 518 16.30 28.64 23.91
C LYS A 518 16.68 29.71 24.92
#